data_AF-A0AAV6UJ52-F1
#
_entry.id   AF-A0AAV6UJ52-F1
#
_cell.length_a   1.000
_cell.length_b   1.000
_cell.length_c   1.000
_cell.angle_alpha   90.00
_cell.angle_beta   90.00
_cell.angle_gamma   90.00
#
_symmetry.space_group_name_H-M   'P 1'
#
loop_
_entity.id
_entity.type
_entity.pdbx_description
1 polymer ?
#
loop_
_entity_poly.entity_id
_entity_poly.type
_entity_poly.pdbx_seq_one_letter_code
_entity_poly.pdbx_strand_id
1 'polypeptide(L)'
;MRQRAARNSFALLVRVVDDLCLTDINENILKILMDFICQLVSRGDLLPARALRKKVVEKCYLKQRSLLNTKILLPSMAVTTHKASLLDFKSETIAEQMTVLDADLFQKIEIPEVLLWAKEQKEDLSPNLTTFTEHFNKMSYWARSRILEQEEAKDVA
;
A
#
# COMPACT_ATOMS: atom_id res chain seq x y z
N MET A 1 -21.37 34.10 -11.88
CA MET A 1 -20.04 33.47 -12.09
C MET A 1 -19.35 33.05 -10.79
N ARG A 2 -19.22 33.92 -9.77
CA ARG A 2 -18.51 33.60 -8.51
C ARG A 2 -19.00 32.35 -7.77
N GLN A 3 -20.31 32.14 -7.68
CA GLN A 3 -20.88 30.96 -6.99
C GLN A 3 -20.61 29.64 -7.75
N ARG A 4 -20.57 29.68 -9.08
CA ARG A 4 -20.20 28.51 -9.91
C ARG A 4 -18.72 28.19 -9.77
N ALA A 5 -17.87 29.20 -9.79
CA ALA A 5 -16.44 29.03 -9.55
C ALA A 5 -16.16 28.42 -8.16
N ALA A 6 -16.79 28.95 -7.11
CA ALA A 6 -16.67 28.42 -5.75
C ALA A 6 -17.10 26.95 -5.64
N ARG A 7 -18.22 26.58 -6.27
CA ARG A 7 -18.68 25.18 -6.35
C ARG A 7 -17.68 24.27 -7.05
N ASN A 8 -17.12 24.72 -8.17
CA ASN A 8 -16.13 23.96 -8.92
C ASN A 8 -14.82 23.80 -8.13
N SER A 9 -14.34 24.86 -7.49
CA SER A 9 -13.14 24.81 -6.63
C SER A 9 -13.34 23.86 -5.45
N PHE A 10 -14.52 23.87 -4.84
CA PHE A 10 -14.84 22.94 -3.76
C PHE A 10 -14.94 21.50 -4.24
N ALA A 11 -15.57 21.25 -5.40
CA ALA A 11 -15.62 19.91 -6.00
C ALA A 11 -14.22 19.39 -6.32
N LEU A 12 -13.33 20.25 -6.82
CA LEU A 12 -11.93 19.92 -7.03
C LEU A 12 -11.23 19.58 -5.72
N LEU A 13 -11.43 20.36 -4.65
CA LEU A 13 -10.86 20.08 -3.32
C LEU A 13 -11.30 18.71 -2.82
N VAL A 14 -12.61 18.39 -2.89
CA VAL A 14 -13.12 17.08 -2.46
C VAL A 14 -12.46 15.96 -3.26
N ARG A 15 -12.30 16.12 -4.58
CA ARG A 15 -11.62 15.14 -5.43
C ARG A 15 -10.15 14.99 -5.06
N VAL A 16 -9.42 16.09 -4.84
CA VAL A 16 -8.02 16.05 -4.41
C VAL A 16 -7.88 15.30 -3.09
N VAL A 17 -8.77 15.56 -2.12
CA VAL A 17 -8.77 14.84 -0.84
C VAL A 17 -9.13 13.36 -1.01
N ASP A 18 -10.00 13.03 -1.97
CA ASP A 18 -10.33 11.64 -2.31
C ASP A 18 -9.18 10.89 -2.99
N ASP A 19 -8.34 11.61 -3.75
CA ASP A 19 -7.19 11.06 -4.46
C ASP A 19 -5.89 11.11 -3.64
N LEU A 20 -5.91 11.69 -2.43
CA LEU A 20 -4.74 11.72 -1.53
C LEU A 20 -4.22 10.30 -1.26
N CYS A 21 -2.95 10.10 -1.54
CA CYS A 21 -2.24 8.87 -1.29
C CYS A 21 -1.98 8.65 0.21
N LEU A 22 -1.77 7.41 0.65
CA LEU A 22 -1.58 7.12 2.09
C LEU A 22 -0.33 7.80 2.66
N THR A 23 0.69 7.95 1.82
CA THR A 23 1.96 8.63 2.09
C THR A 23 1.78 10.15 2.27
N ASP A 24 0.86 10.76 1.52
CA ASP A 24 0.58 12.19 1.60
C ASP A 24 -0.19 12.59 2.88
N ILE A 25 -0.94 11.67 3.48
CA ILE A 25 -1.73 11.96 4.68
C ILE A 25 -0.78 12.21 5.85
N ASN A 26 -0.56 13.46 6.21
CA ASN A 26 0.20 13.87 7.39
C ASN A 26 -0.62 14.78 8.30
N GLU A 27 -0.15 14.99 9.53
CA GLU A 27 -0.87 15.76 10.55
C GLU A 27 -1.13 17.21 10.11
N ASN A 28 -0.22 17.82 9.36
CA ASN A 28 -0.37 19.18 8.85
C ASN A 28 -1.54 19.29 7.87
N ILE A 29 -1.61 18.40 6.87
CA ILE A 29 -2.70 18.38 5.89
C ILE A 29 -4.03 18.09 6.59
N LEU A 30 -4.07 17.11 7.50
CA LEU A 30 -5.27 16.78 8.26
C LEU A 30 -5.74 17.97 9.10
N LYS A 31 -4.83 18.69 9.75
CA LYS A 31 -5.14 19.90 10.51
C LYS A 31 -5.74 20.99 9.63
N ILE A 32 -5.13 21.29 8.48
CA ILE A 32 -5.63 22.28 7.52
C ILE A 32 -7.05 21.92 7.06
N LEU A 33 -7.29 20.65 6.72
CA LEU A 33 -8.60 20.18 6.27
C LEU A 33 -9.64 20.26 7.39
N MET A 34 -9.28 19.91 8.62
CA MET A 34 -10.18 19.97 9.77
C MET A 34 -10.50 21.41 10.16
N ASP A 35 -9.52 22.31 10.16
CA ASP A 35 -9.74 23.74 10.40
C ASP A 35 -10.68 24.33 9.34
N PHE A 36 -10.50 23.95 8.07
CA PHE A 36 -11.40 24.38 7.00
C PHE A 36 -12.83 23.81 7.16
N ILE A 37 -12.97 22.54 7.55
CA ILE A 37 -14.27 21.95 7.87
C ILE A 37 -14.94 22.71 9.02
N CYS A 38 -14.21 23.02 10.10
CA CYS A 38 -14.72 23.81 11.23
C CYS A 38 -15.19 25.19 10.78
N GLN A 39 -14.45 25.87 9.89
CA GLN A 39 -14.87 27.15 9.32
C GLN A 39 -16.18 27.03 8.52
N LEU A 40 -16.35 25.97 7.73
CA LEU A 40 -17.60 25.73 6.98
C LEU A 40 -18.79 25.50 7.92
N VAL A 41 -18.60 24.75 9.01
CA VAL A 41 -19.63 24.52 10.02
C VAL A 41 -20.02 25.83 10.70
N SER A 42 -19.06 26.64 11.12
CA SER A 42 -19.31 27.94 11.76
C SER A 42 -20.05 28.93 10.84
N ARG A 43 -19.93 28.77 9.52
CA ARG A 43 -20.65 29.57 8.50
C ARG A 43 -22.03 29.02 8.14
N GLY A 44 -22.37 27.80 8.57
CA GLY A 44 -23.62 27.13 8.21
C GLY A 44 -23.59 26.37 6.87
N ASP A 45 -22.43 26.24 6.23
CA ASP A 45 -22.24 25.52 4.96
C ASP A 45 -22.15 23.99 5.19
N LEU A 46 -23.23 23.40 5.72
CA LEU A 46 -23.23 22.03 6.23
C LEU A 46 -23.07 20.95 5.16
N LEU A 47 -23.61 21.17 3.95
CA LEU A 47 -23.50 20.22 2.84
C LEU A 47 -22.05 20.06 2.37
N PRO A 48 -21.32 21.15 2.02
CA PRO A 48 -19.88 21.11 1.79
C PRO A 48 -19.11 20.50 2.96
N ALA A 49 -19.35 20.97 4.19
CA ALA A 49 -18.64 20.48 5.37
C ALA A 49 -18.76 18.97 5.53
N ARG A 50 -19.98 18.41 5.36
CA ARG A 50 -20.24 16.97 5.45
C ARG A 50 -19.54 16.20 4.33
N ALA A 51 -19.57 16.71 3.09
CA ALA A 51 -18.92 16.04 1.96
C ALA A 51 -17.40 15.93 2.15
N LEU A 52 -16.75 17.03 2.55
CA LEU A 52 -15.31 17.03 2.81
C LEU A 52 -14.95 16.18 4.03
N ARG A 53 -15.69 16.31 5.14
CA ARG A 53 -15.47 15.50 6.35
C ARG A 53 -15.56 14.01 6.07
N LYS A 54 -16.54 13.58 5.24
CA LYS A 54 -16.66 12.17 4.86
C LYS A 54 -15.37 11.64 4.23
N LYS A 55 -14.79 12.39 3.28
CA LYS A 55 -13.54 12.01 2.61
C LYS A 55 -12.34 12.01 3.55
N VAL A 56 -12.20 13.02 4.41
CA VAL A 56 -11.12 13.07 5.41
C VAL A 56 -11.18 11.88 6.36
N VAL A 57 -12.37 11.56 6.89
CA VAL A 57 -12.55 10.41 7.81
C VAL A 57 -12.26 9.09 7.13
N GLU A 58 -12.72 8.91 5.88
CA GLU A 58 -12.41 7.74 5.05
C GLU A 58 -10.90 7.56 4.89
N LYS A 59 -10.16 8.63 4.59
CA LYS A 59 -8.69 8.62 4.50
C LYS A 59 -8.02 8.28 5.84
N CYS A 60 -8.50 8.83 6.95
CA CYS A 60 -7.98 8.48 8.28
C CYS A 60 -8.18 6.99 8.61
N TYR A 61 -9.35 6.43 8.30
CA TYR A 61 -9.63 5.01 8.51
C TYR A 61 -8.73 4.11 7.67
N LEU A 62 -8.53 4.45 6.39
CA LEU A 62 -7.63 3.70 5.52
C LEU A 62 -6.19 3.73 6.04
N LYS A 63 -5.70 4.89 6.50
CA LYS A 63 -4.37 5.00 7.12
C LYS A 63 -4.26 4.17 8.39
N GLN A 64 -5.26 4.21 9.26
CA GLN A 64 -5.30 3.40 10.48
C GLN A 64 -5.30 1.90 10.15
N ARG A 65 -6.10 1.47 9.17
CA ARG A 65 -6.15 0.07 8.73
C ARG A 65 -4.82 -0.40 8.16
N SER A 66 -4.12 0.44 7.40
CA SER A 66 -2.77 0.14 6.89
C SER A 66 -1.78 -0.14 8.02
N LEU A 67 -1.81 0.67 9.09
CA LEU A 67 -0.98 0.48 10.28
C LEU A 67 -1.35 -0.79 11.08
N LEU A 68 -2.65 -1.11 11.14
CA LEU A 68 -3.19 -2.28 11.85
C LEU A 68 -3.12 -3.57 11.04
N ASN A 69 -2.69 -3.54 9.77
CA ASN A 69 -2.52 -4.71 8.92
C ASN A 69 -1.27 -5.52 9.34
N THR A 70 -1.16 -5.77 10.64
CA THR A 70 -0.22 -6.72 11.24
C THR A 70 -0.65 -8.10 10.78
N LYS A 71 0.28 -8.87 10.21
CA LYS A 71 0.05 -10.25 9.76
C LYS A 71 -0.64 -11.02 10.88
N ILE A 72 -1.93 -11.29 10.74
CA ILE A 72 -2.65 -12.18 11.65
C ILE A 72 -2.00 -13.54 11.46
N LEU A 73 -1.14 -13.93 12.41
CA LEU A 73 -0.68 -15.31 12.51
C LEU A 73 -1.92 -16.13 12.84
N LEU A 74 -2.45 -16.86 11.85
CA LEU A 74 -3.55 -17.78 12.10
C LEU A 74 -3.09 -18.79 13.16
N PRO A 75 -3.85 -18.96 14.26
CA PRO A 75 -3.51 -19.95 15.29
C PRO A 75 -3.53 -21.40 14.79
N SER A 76 -4.00 -21.64 13.56
CA SER A 76 -4.15 -22.96 12.94
C SER A 76 -2.89 -23.46 12.22
N MET A 77 -1.76 -22.75 12.26
CA MET A 77 -0.52 -23.34 11.75
C MET A 77 -0.18 -24.55 12.62
N ALA A 78 -0.26 -25.75 12.05
CA ALA A 78 0.19 -26.98 12.69
C ALA A 78 1.64 -26.75 13.14
N VAL A 79 1.85 -26.58 14.44
CA VAL A 79 3.18 -26.38 15.02
C VAL A 79 3.87 -27.74 14.97
N THR A 80 4.57 -27.99 13.87
CA THR A 80 5.41 -29.17 13.72
C THR A 80 6.83 -28.81 14.17
N THR A 81 7.48 -29.71 14.90
CA THR A 81 8.92 -29.60 15.22
C THR A 81 9.82 -30.02 14.06
N HIS A 82 9.23 -30.49 12.95
CA HIS A 82 9.98 -30.87 11.75
C HIS A 82 10.42 -29.62 11.00
N LYS A 83 11.71 -29.56 10.66
CA LYS A 83 12.25 -28.50 9.81
C LYS A 83 11.79 -28.76 8.37
N ALA A 84 10.85 -27.97 7.87
CA ALA A 84 10.37 -28.11 6.52
C ALA A 84 11.48 -27.80 5.49
N SER A 85 11.62 -28.67 4.49
CA SER A 85 12.41 -28.49 3.28
C SER A 85 11.55 -27.89 2.17
N LEU A 86 12.19 -27.29 1.16
CA LEU A 86 11.51 -26.79 -0.03
C LEU A 86 10.72 -27.90 -0.75
N LEU A 87 11.28 -29.10 -0.78
CA LEU A 87 10.70 -30.27 -1.45
C LEU A 87 9.51 -30.88 -0.69
N ASP A 88 9.24 -30.43 0.54
CA ASP A 88 8.09 -30.89 1.33
C ASP A 88 6.76 -30.27 0.84
N PHE A 89 6.83 -29.27 -0.04
CA PHE A 89 5.68 -28.54 -0.54
C PHE A 89 5.46 -28.79 -2.03
N LYS A 90 4.19 -28.81 -2.44
CA LYS A 90 3.83 -28.80 -3.85
C LYS A 90 4.28 -27.48 -4.49
N SER A 91 4.85 -27.57 -5.68
CA SER A 91 5.29 -26.40 -6.46
C SER A 91 4.16 -25.40 -6.69
N GLU A 92 2.95 -25.89 -6.96
CA GLU A 92 1.73 -25.09 -7.10
C GLU A 92 1.46 -24.23 -5.85
N THR A 93 1.51 -24.83 -4.65
CA THR A 93 1.29 -24.10 -3.40
C THR A 93 2.36 -23.04 -3.14
N ILE A 94 3.63 -23.33 -3.47
CA ILE A 94 4.69 -22.33 -3.35
C ILE A 94 4.41 -21.15 -4.29
N ALA A 95 4.05 -21.44 -5.55
CA ALA A 95 3.74 -20.41 -6.55
C ALA A 95 2.53 -19.56 -6.13
N GLU A 96 1.48 -20.16 -5.58
CA GLU A 96 0.32 -19.44 -5.03
C GLU A 96 0.75 -18.50 -3.90
N GLN A 97 1.52 -18.97 -2.93
CA GLN A 97 1.95 -18.13 -1.81
C GLN A 97 2.89 -17.01 -2.26
N MET A 98 3.80 -17.28 -3.20
CA MET A 98 4.64 -16.24 -3.80
C MET A 98 3.78 -15.19 -4.51
N THR A 99 2.78 -15.61 -5.28
CA THR A 99 1.86 -14.70 -5.98
C THR A 99 1.08 -13.82 -5.01
N VAL A 100 0.62 -14.37 -3.88
CA VAL A 100 -0.07 -13.60 -2.83
C VAL A 100 0.86 -12.56 -2.21
N LEU A 101 2.10 -12.94 -1.88
CA LEU A 101 3.09 -12.01 -1.33
C LEU A 101 3.45 -10.89 -2.32
N ASP A 102 3.62 -11.21 -3.59
CA ASP A 102 3.88 -10.23 -4.65
C ASP A 102 2.68 -9.30 -4.83
N ALA A 103 1.45 -9.83 -4.82
CA ALA A 103 0.23 -9.04 -4.94
C ALA A 103 0.07 -8.05 -3.78
N ASP A 104 0.35 -8.46 -2.54
CA ASP A 104 0.27 -7.62 -1.34
C ASP A 104 1.22 -6.41 -1.41
N LEU A 105 2.39 -6.58 -2.04
CA LEU A 105 3.35 -5.51 -2.24
C LEU A 105 2.99 -4.65 -3.46
N PHE A 106 2.59 -5.28 -4.57
CA PHE A 106 2.20 -4.59 -5.80
C PHE A 106 1.01 -3.65 -5.58
N GLN A 107 0.00 -4.07 -4.83
CA GLN A 107 -1.20 -3.26 -4.54
C GLN A 107 -0.90 -2.01 -3.72
N LYS A 108 0.26 -1.92 -3.06
CA LYS A 108 0.67 -0.73 -2.31
C LYS A 108 1.39 0.30 -3.17
N ILE A 109 1.83 -0.06 -4.37
CA ILE A 109 2.54 0.87 -5.26
C ILE A 109 1.54 1.89 -5.79
N GLU A 110 1.76 3.15 -5.44
CA GLU A 110 0.90 4.26 -5.90
C GLU A 110 1.44 4.84 -7.21
N ILE A 111 0.54 5.31 -8.09
CA ILE A 111 0.90 5.92 -9.39
C ILE A 111 1.94 7.05 -9.24
N PRO A 112 1.83 7.96 -8.24
CA PRO A 112 2.83 9.00 -8.03
C PRO A 112 4.24 8.48 -7.82
N GLU A 113 4.44 7.34 -7.14
CA GLU A 113 5.76 6.73 -6.94
C GLU A 113 6.35 6.30 -8.28
N VAL A 114 5.55 5.65 -9.14
CA VAL A 114 6.01 5.20 -10.46
C VAL A 114 6.40 6.37 -11.34
N LEU A 115 5.61 7.45 -11.32
CA LEU A 115 5.90 8.68 -12.07
C LEU A 115 7.16 9.37 -11.56
N LEU A 116 7.35 9.42 -10.24
CA LEU A 116 8.51 10.05 -9.61
C LEU A 116 9.77 9.22 -9.84
N TRP A 117 9.68 7.90 -9.78
CA TRP A 117 10.74 6.97 -10.12
C TRP A 117 11.22 7.15 -11.56
N ALA A 118 10.29 7.23 -12.52
CA ALA A 118 10.62 7.44 -13.93
C ALA A 118 11.43 8.73 -14.17
N LYS A 119 11.31 9.72 -13.28
CA LYS A 119 12.01 11.00 -13.36
C LYS A 119 13.31 11.04 -12.56
N GLU A 120 13.31 10.55 -11.32
CA GLU A 120 14.39 10.77 -10.35
C GLU A 120 15.12 9.50 -9.92
N GLN A 121 14.53 8.32 -10.09
CA GLN A 121 15.08 7.02 -9.65
C GLN A 121 15.60 7.03 -8.20
N LYS A 122 14.88 7.71 -7.29
CA LYS A 122 15.23 7.78 -5.87
C LYS A 122 14.33 6.85 -5.05
N GLU A 123 14.97 5.97 -4.30
CA GLU A 123 14.32 4.98 -3.45
C GLU A 123 13.52 5.63 -2.31
N ASP A 124 14.07 6.68 -1.67
CA ASP A 124 13.40 7.41 -0.58
C ASP A 124 12.05 8.03 -0.99
N LEU A 125 11.90 8.31 -2.29
CA LEU A 125 10.70 8.92 -2.86
C LEU A 125 9.72 7.88 -3.42
N SER A 126 10.12 6.61 -3.54
CA SER A 126 9.32 5.52 -4.12
C SER A 126 9.36 4.27 -3.24
N PRO A 127 9.01 4.37 -1.94
CA PRO A 127 9.27 3.33 -0.96
C PRO A 127 8.53 2.01 -1.22
N ASN A 128 7.28 2.05 -1.71
CA ASN A 128 6.53 0.82 -1.99
C ASN A 128 7.08 0.14 -3.25
N LEU A 129 7.45 0.93 -4.26
CA LEU A 129 8.11 0.42 -5.46
C LEU A 129 9.46 -0.24 -5.11
N THR A 130 10.29 0.41 -4.30
CA THR A 130 11.56 -0.14 -3.84
C THR A 130 11.36 -1.41 -3.02
N THR A 131 10.38 -1.43 -2.12
CA THR A 131 10.06 -2.64 -1.33
C THR A 131 9.66 -3.82 -2.21
N PHE A 132 8.86 -3.57 -3.26
CA PHE A 132 8.46 -4.59 -4.22
C PHE A 132 9.65 -5.13 -5.03
N THR A 133 10.50 -4.25 -5.57
CA THR A 133 11.67 -4.68 -6.35
C THR A 133 12.70 -5.41 -5.49
N GLU A 134 12.91 -4.98 -4.24
CA GLU A 134 13.74 -5.70 -3.29
C GLU A 134 13.20 -7.10 -2.98
N HIS A 135 11.89 -7.25 -2.78
CA HIS A 135 11.27 -8.54 -2.53
C HIS A 135 11.51 -9.50 -3.70
N PHE A 136 11.24 -9.03 -4.92
CA PHE A 136 11.51 -9.77 -6.16
C PHE A 136 12.97 -10.20 -6.27
N ASN A 137 13.90 -9.29 -5.96
CA ASN A 137 15.34 -9.59 -5.97
C ASN A 137 15.70 -10.65 -4.92
N LYS A 138 15.18 -10.54 -3.68
CA LYS A 138 15.41 -11.51 -2.61
C LYS A 138 14.91 -12.91 -3.01
N MET A 139 13.72 -13.01 -3.60
CA MET A 139 13.19 -14.27 -4.11
C MET A 139 14.04 -14.85 -5.26
N SER A 140 14.49 -14.00 -6.18
CA SER A 140 15.38 -14.41 -7.28
C SER A 140 16.73 -14.92 -6.79
N TYR A 141 17.35 -14.24 -5.82
CA TYR A 141 18.61 -14.70 -5.21
C TYR A 141 18.44 -15.97 -4.40
N TRP A 142 17.34 -16.09 -3.66
CA TRP A 142 17.01 -17.31 -2.93
C TRP A 142 16.87 -18.50 -3.89
N ALA A 143 16.13 -18.37 -4.98
CA ALA A 143 15.98 -19.43 -5.98
C ALA A 143 17.34 -19.85 -6.56
N ARG A 144 18.19 -18.88 -6.92
CA ARG A 144 19.57 -19.15 -7.37
C ARG A 144 20.40 -19.90 -6.33
N SER A 145 20.30 -19.52 -5.06
CA SER A 145 21.03 -20.20 -3.98
C SER A 145 20.60 -21.65 -3.83
N ARG A 146 19.30 -21.95 -3.94
CA ARG A 146 18.78 -23.33 -3.86
C ARG A 146 19.28 -24.20 -5.01
N ILE A 147 19.36 -23.64 -6.22
CA ILE A 147 19.91 -24.35 -7.38
C ILE A 147 21.40 -24.64 -7.20
N LEU A 148 22.17 -23.68 -6.68
CA LEU A 148 23.62 -23.82 -6.50
C LEU A 148 24.02 -24.72 -5.31
N GLU A 149 23.14 -24.90 -4.33
CA GLU A 149 23.36 -25.78 -3.17
C GLU A 149 23.16 -27.28 -3.50
N GLN A 150 22.54 -27.62 -4.63
CA GLN A 150 22.42 -29.00 -5.08
C GLN A 150 23.75 -29.49 -5.68
N GLU A 151 24.48 -30.30 -4.92
CA GLU A 151 25.78 -30.87 -5.34
C GLU A 151 25.66 -32.02 -6.36
N GLU A 152 24.51 -32.71 -6.42
CA GLU A 152 24.32 -33.86 -7.32
C GLU A 152 23.48 -33.51 -8.56
N ALA A 153 24.04 -33.76 -9.74
CA ALA A 153 23.36 -33.60 -11.03
C ALA A 153 22.27 -34.67 -11.32
N LYS A 154 21.69 -35.32 -10.30
CA LYS A 154 20.98 -36.60 -10.46
C LYS A 154 19.46 -36.62 -10.28
N ASP A 155 18.81 -35.51 -9.95
CA ASP A 155 17.34 -35.49 -9.79
C ASP A 155 16.66 -34.63 -10.87
N VAL A 156 16.94 -34.96 -12.14
CA VAL A 156 16.15 -34.50 -13.29
C VAL A 156 15.72 -35.74 -14.09
N ALA A 157 14.72 -36.45 -13.59
CA ALA A 157 13.99 -37.49 -14.30
C ALA A 157 12.51 -37.46 -13.91
#